data_AF-A0A1V5LIP0-F1
#
_entry.id   AF-A0A1V5LIP0-F1
#
_cell.length_a   1.000
_cell.length_b   1.000
_cell.length_c   1.000
_cell.angle_alpha   90.00
_cell.angle_beta   90.00
_cell.angle_gamma   90.00
#
_symmetry.space_group_name_H-M   'P 1'
#
loop_
_entity.id
_entity.type
_entity.pdbx_description
1 polymer ?
#
loop_
_entity_poly.entity_id
_entity_poly.type
_entity_poly.pdbx_seq_one_letter_code
_entity_poly.pdbx_strand_id
1 'polypeptide(L)'
;MILYAFIASITPVWILLQPRDYLSSYLLYFSILGGFIGILFGGYTIDYPAFTAWHAPGLGAIFPILFITVACGACSGFHAIVASGTSSKQIDKEGDAHTIGYGAMLIEGVVAVIALATVAMLPRGAALASQAPMTVYGQGIGNFFAVIGIPHKLGASFGLLALSTFILTTLDTATRLGRYIFEEFFGLRGAGSRFLSTAATLLLPLIFVLITLKDPQGNPVPVWKAIWPVFGATNQLLAGLTLLVILVWLRKTGKMSFYIALPMLFMNVMTVWALIQLIGQYGFGTVGLIAMLLFALALVLMVEAVRTLRRTL
;
A
#
# COMPACT_ATOMS: atom_id res chain seq x y z
N MET A 1 13.42 8.83 11.49
CA MET A 1 12.56 8.63 10.31
C MET A 1 11.96 9.93 9.80
N ILE A 2 11.25 10.73 10.61
CA ILE A 2 10.67 12.02 10.15
C ILE A 2 11.72 12.98 9.58
N LEU A 3 12.85 13.17 10.28
CA LEU A 3 13.95 14.00 9.77
C LEU A 3 14.50 13.48 8.43
N TYR A 4 14.63 12.16 8.30
CA TYR A 4 15.04 11.52 7.06
C TYR A 4 14.05 11.80 5.92
N ALA A 5 12.75 11.56 6.15
CA ALA A 5 11.71 11.81 5.15
C ALA A 5 11.66 13.28 4.73
N PHE A 6 11.91 14.20 5.66
CA PHE A 6 12.01 15.63 5.38
C PHE A 6 13.14 15.91 4.39
N ILE A 7 14.35 15.43 4.70
CA ILE A 7 15.54 15.60 3.84
C ILE A 7 15.32 14.92 2.48
N ALA A 8 14.75 13.72 2.46
CA ALA A 8 14.53 12.96 1.23
C ALA A 8 13.54 13.66 0.27
N SER A 9 12.48 14.27 0.81
CA SER A 9 11.45 14.95 0.01
C SER A 9 11.96 16.25 -0.64
N ILE A 10 12.80 17.02 0.06
CA ILE A 10 13.38 18.28 -0.45
C ILE A 10 14.59 18.06 -1.37
N THR A 11 15.26 16.91 -1.22
CA THR A 11 16.43 16.57 -2.00
C THR A 11 16.00 16.22 -3.43
N PRO A 12 16.72 16.72 -4.45
CA PRO A 12 16.45 16.36 -5.83
C PRO A 12 16.45 14.84 -6.07
N VAL A 13 15.57 14.40 -6.96
CA VAL A 13 15.31 12.98 -7.24
C VAL A 13 16.58 12.23 -7.60
N TRP A 14 17.44 12.82 -8.44
CA TRP A 14 18.68 12.20 -8.92
C TRP A 14 19.76 12.01 -7.86
N ILE A 15 19.71 12.78 -6.76
CA ILE A 15 20.73 12.70 -5.69
C ILE A 15 20.44 11.54 -4.75
N LEU A 16 19.17 11.34 -4.38
CA LEU A 16 18.81 10.37 -3.35
C LEU A 16 17.86 9.28 -3.87
N LEU A 17 16.69 9.66 -4.40
CA LEU A 17 15.65 8.68 -4.71
C LEU A 17 16.08 7.75 -5.84
N GLN A 18 16.56 8.28 -6.97
CA GLN A 18 16.94 7.48 -8.12
C GLN A 18 18.06 6.45 -7.83
N PRO A 19 19.21 6.83 -7.23
CA PRO A 19 20.27 5.85 -6.92
C PRO A 19 19.84 4.86 -5.83
N ARG A 20 19.03 5.30 -4.86
CA ARG A 20 18.48 4.42 -3.82
C ARG A 20 17.51 3.41 -4.39
N ASP A 21 16.57 3.84 -5.22
CA ASP A 21 15.57 2.97 -5.84
C ASP A 21 16.25 1.92 -6.72
N TYR A 22 17.28 2.33 -7.46
CA TYR A 22 18.10 1.43 -8.26
C TYR A 22 18.78 0.35 -7.40
N LEU A 23 19.47 0.73 -6.32
CA LEU A 23 20.12 -0.22 -5.42
C LEU A 23 19.10 -1.12 -4.70
N SER A 24 18.00 -0.54 -4.23
CA SER A 24 16.92 -1.26 -3.52
C SER A 24 16.26 -2.29 -4.42
N SER A 25 16.16 -2.03 -5.73
CA SER A 25 15.62 -2.98 -6.70
C SER A 25 16.47 -4.25 -6.78
N TYR A 26 17.81 -4.16 -6.78
CA TYR A 26 18.67 -5.34 -6.74
C TYR A 26 18.49 -6.16 -5.46
N LEU A 27 18.43 -5.49 -4.30
CA LEU A 27 18.19 -6.16 -3.03
C LEU A 27 16.87 -6.93 -3.05
N LEU A 28 15.82 -6.30 -3.58
CA LEU A 28 14.51 -6.92 -3.74
C LEU A 28 14.56 -8.11 -4.70
N TYR A 29 15.21 -7.98 -5.87
CA TYR A 29 15.31 -9.08 -6.85
C TYR A 29 16.06 -10.28 -6.28
N PHE A 30 17.17 -10.08 -5.57
CA PHE A 30 17.88 -11.17 -4.90
C PHE A 30 17.04 -11.80 -3.79
N SER A 31 16.29 -11.00 -3.02
CA SER A 31 15.39 -11.49 -1.97
C SER A 31 14.27 -12.33 -2.56
N ILE A 32 13.68 -11.89 -3.68
CA ILE A 32 12.64 -12.63 -4.40
C ILE A 32 13.21 -13.93 -4.96
N LEU A 33 14.37 -13.89 -5.61
CA LEU A 33 14.98 -15.09 -6.20
C LEU A 33 15.29 -16.14 -5.13
N GLY A 34 15.97 -15.76 -4.06
CA GLY A 34 16.29 -16.69 -2.97
C GLY A 34 15.04 -17.15 -2.21
N GLY A 35 14.04 -16.27 -2.02
CA GLY A 35 12.75 -16.63 -1.45
C GLY A 35 11.99 -17.64 -2.30
N PHE A 36 11.92 -17.41 -3.61
CA PHE A 36 11.25 -18.27 -4.58
C PHE A 36 11.89 -19.65 -4.64
N ILE A 37 13.23 -19.72 -4.74
CA ILE A 37 13.96 -21.00 -4.73
C ILE A 37 13.76 -21.71 -3.39
N GLY A 38 13.87 -20.99 -2.27
CA GLY A 38 13.68 -21.58 -0.95
C GLY A 38 12.27 -22.15 -0.73
N ILE A 39 11.23 -21.50 -1.27
CA ILE A 39 9.87 -22.03 -1.22
C ILE A 39 9.75 -23.33 -2.04
N LEU A 40 10.30 -23.37 -3.27
CA LEU A 40 10.17 -24.53 -4.15
C LEU A 40 10.94 -25.76 -3.65
N PHE A 41 12.12 -25.57 -3.05
CA PHE A 41 13.02 -26.66 -2.68
C PHE A 41 13.13 -26.90 -1.17
N GLY A 42 12.53 -26.05 -0.34
CA GLY A 42 12.66 -26.13 1.11
C GLY A 42 11.78 -27.18 1.79
N GLY A 43 10.81 -27.76 1.08
CA GLY A 43 9.96 -28.83 1.62
C GLY A 43 9.09 -28.41 2.82
N TYR A 44 8.76 -27.12 2.93
CA TYR A 44 8.01 -26.58 4.06
C TYR A 44 6.55 -27.00 4.05
N THR A 45 6.01 -27.30 5.23
CA THR A 45 4.59 -27.56 5.44
C THR A 45 3.84 -26.27 5.75
N ILE A 46 2.58 -26.20 5.33
CA ILE A 46 1.66 -25.12 5.72
C ILE A 46 1.05 -25.52 7.06
N ASP A 47 1.59 -24.95 8.13
CA ASP A 47 1.15 -25.25 9.51
C ASP A 47 0.08 -24.27 9.99
N TYR A 48 -0.02 -23.09 9.37
CA TYR A 48 -1.07 -22.13 9.69
C TYR A 48 -2.42 -22.63 9.15
N PRO A 49 -3.50 -22.61 9.95
CA PRO A 49 -4.80 -23.09 9.49
C PRO A 49 -5.33 -22.28 8.30
N ALA A 50 -5.80 -22.97 7.26
CA ALA A 50 -6.35 -22.35 6.05
C ALA A 50 -7.57 -21.46 6.32
N PHE A 51 -8.32 -21.75 7.39
CA PHE A 51 -9.45 -20.95 7.84
C PHE A 51 -9.43 -20.82 9.36
N THR A 52 -9.58 -19.59 9.85
CA THR A 52 -9.63 -19.29 11.29
C THR A 52 -10.98 -18.77 11.75
N ALA A 53 -11.53 -17.76 11.06
CA ALA A 53 -12.83 -17.16 11.37
C ALA A 53 -13.32 -16.28 10.22
N TRP A 54 -14.64 -16.05 10.13
CA TRP A 54 -15.22 -15.04 9.24
C TRP A 54 -15.11 -13.61 9.76
N HIS A 55 -14.87 -13.47 11.07
CA HIS A 55 -14.74 -12.20 11.75
C HIS A 55 -13.38 -12.15 12.46
N ALA A 56 -12.56 -11.18 12.09
CA ALA A 56 -11.28 -10.91 12.73
C ALA A 56 -11.48 -10.00 13.96
N PRO A 57 -10.91 -10.34 15.13
CA PRO A 57 -10.99 -9.50 16.32
C PRO A 57 -10.50 -8.08 16.05
N GLY A 58 -11.32 -7.08 16.39
CA GLY A 58 -11.01 -5.65 16.23
C GLY A 58 -11.15 -5.09 14.80
N LEU A 59 -11.15 -5.94 13.77
CA LEU A 59 -11.25 -5.53 12.36
C LEU A 59 -12.62 -5.75 11.74
N GLY A 60 -13.39 -6.75 12.21
CA GLY A 60 -14.73 -7.05 11.69
C GLY A 60 -14.76 -8.22 10.71
N ALA A 61 -15.77 -8.27 9.85
CA ALA A 61 -15.94 -9.34 8.87
C ALA A 61 -14.82 -9.31 7.81
N ILE A 62 -14.35 -10.47 7.34
CA ILE A 62 -13.33 -10.56 6.28
C ILE A 62 -13.76 -9.76 5.05
N PHE A 63 -15.04 -9.86 4.67
CA PHE A 63 -15.63 -9.00 3.66
C PHE A 63 -16.34 -7.83 4.33
N PRO A 64 -16.00 -6.58 4.00
CA PRO A 64 -15.10 -6.12 2.93
C PRO A 64 -13.66 -5.80 3.41
N ILE A 65 -13.36 -5.97 4.70
CA ILE A 65 -12.15 -5.47 5.35
C ILE A 65 -10.86 -5.96 4.71
N LEU A 66 -10.84 -7.18 4.17
CA LEU A 66 -9.71 -7.74 3.43
C LEU A 66 -9.26 -6.83 2.28
N PHE A 67 -10.21 -6.25 1.54
CA PHE A 67 -9.94 -5.43 0.36
C PHE A 67 -9.46 -4.02 0.68
N ILE A 68 -9.64 -3.55 1.92
CA ILE A 68 -9.10 -2.27 2.37
C ILE A 68 -7.82 -2.42 3.19
N THR A 69 -7.67 -3.52 3.94
CA THR A 69 -6.50 -3.72 4.82
C THR A 69 -5.28 -4.25 4.10
N VAL A 70 -5.48 -5.09 3.08
CA VAL A 70 -4.41 -5.56 2.18
C VAL A 70 -4.25 -4.55 1.05
N ALA A 71 -3.42 -3.53 1.29
CA ALA A 71 -3.09 -2.50 0.31
C ALA A 71 -1.99 -2.97 -0.65
N CYS A 72 -1.90 -2.33 -1.83
CA CYS A 72 -0.85 -2.54 -2.83
C CYS A 72 -0.81 -3.95 -3.48
N GLY A 73 -1.89 -4.73 -3.40
CA GLY A 73 -2.07 -5.99 -4.12
C GLY A 73 -2.75 -5.81 -5.49
N ALA A 74 -3.77 -6.62 -5.78
CA ALA A 74 -4.47 -6.68 -7.07
C ALA A 74 -5.04 -5.34 -7.59
N CYS A 75 -5.29 -4.36 -6.72
CA CYS A 75 -5.71 -3.01 -7.09
C CYS A 75 -5.20 -1.99 -6.06
N SER A 76 -4.65 -0.86 -6.53
CA SER A 76 -4.08 0.16 -5.65
C SER A 76 -4.22 1.57 -6.24
N GLY A 77 -4.83 2.48 -5.46
CA GLY A 77 -4.94 3.89 -5.83
C GLY A 77 -3.61 4.62 -5.73
N PHE A 78 -2.80 4.30 -4.73
CA PHE A 78 -1.48 4.91 -4.54
C PHE A 78 -0.57 4.67 -5.75
N HIS A 79 -0.59 3.47 -6.33
CA HIS A 79 0.14 3.18 -7.56
C HIS A 79 -0.31 4.04 -8.74
N ALA A 80 -1.58 4.46 -8.81
CA ALA A 80 -2.04 5.39 -9.83
C ALA A 80 -1.45 6.80 -9.65
N ILE A 81 -1.30 7.28 -8.41
CA ILE A 81 -0.62 8.56 -8.13
C ILE A 81 0.87 8.45 -8.45
N VAL A 82 1.53 7.36 -8.07
CA VAL A 82 2.95 7.13 -8.38
C VAL A 82 3.16 7.06 -9.89
N ALA A 83 2.31 6.30 -10.60
CA ALA A 83 2.39 6.14 -12.05
C ALA A 83 2.24 7.48 -12.78
N SER A 84 1.30 8.33 -12.35
CA SER A 84 1.05 9.65 -12.97
C SER A 84 2.03 10.74 -12.52
N GLY A 85 2.51 10.69 -11.29
CA GLY A 85 3.30 11.75 -10.66
C GLY A 85 4.82 11.60 -10.79
N THR A 86 5.32 10.37 -10.76
CA THR A 86 6.77 10.06 -10.80
C THR A 86 7.15 9.15 -11.96
N SER A 87 6.52 7.98 -12.11
CA SER A 87 6.98 6.98 -13.09
C SER A 87 6.84 7.47 -14.53
N SER A 88 5.73 8.13 -14.86
CA SER A 88 5.50 8.73 -16.18
C SER A 88 6.57 9.74 -16.62
N LYS A 89 7.30 10.35 -15.68
CA LYS A 89 8.36 11.34 -15.93
C LYS A 89 9.76 10.71 -15.99
N GLN A 90 9.87 9.42 -15.68
CA GLN A 90 11.15 8.69 -15.61
C GLN A 90 11.27 7.60 -16.68
N ILE A 91 10.18 7.24 -17.37
CA ILE A 91 10.24 6.32 -18.51
C ILE A 91 10.86 7.01 -19.73
N ASP A 92 11.66 6.27 -20.50
CA ASP A 92 12.33 6.81 -21.70
C ASP A 92 11.36 6.94 -22.89
N LYS A 93 10.42 5.99 -23.01
CA LYS A 93 9.39 5.96 -24.07
C LYS A 93 8.09 5.33 -23.58
N GLU A 94 6.99 5.64 -24.28
CA GLU A 94 5.65 5.12 -23.96
C GLU A 94 5.58 3.58 -23.93
N GLY A 95 6.34 2.92 -24.82
CA GLY A 95 6.41 1.46 -24.85
C GLY A 95 6.92 0.82 -23.55
N ASP A 96 7.68 1.55 -22.73
CA ASP A 96 8.20 1.05 -21.46
C ASP A 96 7.11 1.05 -20.36
N ALA A 97 6.05 1.85 -20.53
CA ALA A 97 4.97 1.97 -19.54
C ALA A 97 4.29 0.62 -19.27
N HIS A 98 4.12 -0.22 -20.30
CA HIS A 98 3.54 -1.54 -20.14
C HIS A 98 4.45 -2.45 -19.31
N THR A 99 5.72 -2.59 -19.71
CA THR A 99 6.67 -3.46 -19.02
C THR A 99 6.91 -3.02 -17.57
N ILE A 100 7.03 -1.72 -17.33
CA ILE A 100 7.24 -1.16 -15.99
C ILE A 100 5.97 -1.30 -15.16
N GLY A 101 4.81 -0.85 -15.66
CA GLY A 101 3.56 -0.88 -14.91
C GLY A 101 3.08 -2.30 -14.63
N TYR A 102 2.92 -3.12 -15.67
CA TYR A 102 2.45 -4.50 -15.53
C TYR A 102 3.48 -5.40 -14.86
N GLY A 103 4.76 -5.29 -15.26
CA GLY A 103 5.85 -6.08 -14.70
C GLY A 103 6.07 -5.80 -13.21
N ALA A 104 6.01 -4.54 -12.77
CA ALA A 104 6.11 -4.22 -11.34
C ALA A 104 4.98 -4.85 -10.52
N MET A 105 3.73 -4.81 -11.00
CA MET A 105 2.60 -5.44 -10.32
C MET A 105 2.75 -6.96 -10.22
N LEU A 106 3.30 -7.63 -11.24
CA LEU A 106 3.60 -9.06 -11.18
C LEU A 106 4.66 -9.37 -10.12
N ILE A 107 5.75 -8.60 -10.09
CA ILE A 107 6.85 -8.77 -9.12
C ILE A 107 6.35 -8.52 -7.69
N GLU A 108 5.54 -7.48 -7.46
CA GLU A 108 4.90 -7.22 -6.17
C GLU A 108 3.97 -8.37 -5.74
N GLY A 109 3.24 -8.96 -6.68
CA GLY A 109 2.44 -10.16 -6.44
C GLY A 109 3.29 -11.33 -5.93
N VAL A 110 4.47 -11.54 -6.52
CA VAL A 110 5.43 -12.57 -6.05
C VAL A 110 5.93 -12.26 -4.65
N VAL A 111 6.28 -10.99 -4.35
CA VAL A 111 6.68 -10.57 -3.00
C VAL A 111 5.57 -10.84 -1.99
N ALA A 112 4.31 -10.56 -2.33
CA ALA A 112 3.16 -10.80 -1.47
C ALA A 112 2.98 -12.30 -1.17
N VAL A 113 3.16 -13.17 -2.17
CA VAL A 113 3.10 -14.64 -1.98
C VAL A 113 4.25 -15.12 -1.10
N ILE A 114 5.48 -14.62 -1.31
CA ILE A 114 6.63 -14.96 -0.46
C ILE A 114 6.36 -14.53 0.99
N ALA A 115 5.88 -13.30 1.20
CA ALA A 115 5.53 -12.81 2.52
C ALA A 115 4.44 -13.66 3.19
N LEU A 116 3.41 -14.05 2.45
CA LEU A 116 2.37 -14.95 2.95
C LEU A 116 2.96 -16.32 3.34
N ALA A 117 3.86 -16.89 2.54
CA ALA A 117 4.53 -18.14 2.85
C ALA A 117 5.32 -18.07 4.17
N THR A 118 6.00 -16.96 4.44
CA THR A 118 6.75 -16.78 5.72
C THR A 118 5.85 -16.91 6.95
N VAL A 119 4.57 -16.53 6.85
CA VAL A 119 3.59 -16.62 7.94
C VAL A 119 2.86 -17.97 7.91
N ALA A 120 2.52 -18.48 6.73
CA ALA A 120 1.76 -19.72 6.53
C ALA A 120 2.51 -20.96 7.05
N MET A 121 3.83 -20.90 7.09
CA MET A 121 4.68 -21.96 7.65
C MET A 121 4.78 -21.94 9.18
N LEU A 122 4.21 -20.93 9.85
CA LEU A 122 4.24 -20.84 11.30
C LEU A 122 3.01 -21.51 11.89
N PRO A 123 3.15 -22.30 12.98
CA PRO A 123 2.00 -22.83 13.68
C PRO A 123 1.20 -21.71 14.33
N ARG A 124 -0.11 -21.91 14.48
CA ARG A 124 -0.98 -20.93 15.15
C ARG A 124 -0.49 -20.67 16.58
N GLY A 125 -0.26 -19.40 16.91
CA GLY A 125 0.25 -19.01 18.22
C GLY A 125 1.77 -19.05 18.36
N ALA A 126 2.52 -19.29 17.26
CA ALA A 126 3.96 -19.16 17.26
C ALA A 126 4.41 -17.79 17.81
N ALA A 127 5.38 -17.79 18.72
CA ALA A 127 5.91 -16.56 19.31
C ALA A 127 6.46 -15.59 18.25
N LEU A 128 6.99 -16.13 17.15
CA LEU A 128 7.46 -15.34 16.01
C LEU A 128 6.31 -14.58 15.32
N ALA A 129 5.11 -15.16 15.21
CA ALA A 129 3.97 -14.52 14.55
C ALA A 129 3.50 -13.25 15.29
N SER A 130 3.85 -13.09 16.56
CA SER A 130 3.56 -11.90 17.37
C SER A 130 4.65 -10.83 17.31
N GLN A 131 5.77 -11.09 16.61
CA GLN A 131 6.85 -10.11 16.43
C GLN A 131 6.49 -9.07 15.37
N ALA A 132 7.33 -8.04 15.25
CA ALA A 132 7.18 -7.05 14.18
C ALA A 132 7.16 -7.75 12.80
N PRO A 133 6.28 -7.36 11.86
CA PRO A 133 6.17 -8.01 10.54
C PRO A 133 7.50 -8.10 9.78
N MET A 134 8.34 -7.08 9.93
CA MET A 134 9.70 -7.03 9.40
C MET A 134 10.58 -8.19 9.90
N THR A 135 10.48 -8.51 11.18
CA THR A 135 11.19 -9.61 11.81
C THR A 135 10.67 -10.94 11.28
N VAL A 136 9.35 -11.12 11.20
CA VAL A 136 8.72 -12.34 10.68
C VAL A 136 9.18 -12.62 9.25
N TYR A 137 9.08 -11.62 8.39
CA TYR A 137 9.53 -11.70 7.00
C TYR A 137 11.02 -12.03 6.92
N GLY A 138 11.85 -11.31 7.68
CA GLY A 138 13.30 -11.55 7.72
C GLY A 138 13.63 -12.99 8.10
N GLN A 139 13.06 -13.53 9.19
CA GLN A 139 13.29 -14.92 9.59
C GLN A 139 12.80 -15.91 8.51
N GLY A 140 11.66 -15.64 7.87
CA GLY A 140 11.18 -16.45 6.76
C GLY A 140 12.15 -16.48 5.56
N ILE A 141 12.68 -15.32 5.15
CA ILE A 141 13.74 -15.25 4.13
C ILE A 141 15.00 -15.99 4.60
N GLY A 142 15.35 -15.91 5.88
CA GLY A 142 16.45 -16.68 6.48
C GLY A 142 16.30 -18.18 6.28
N ASN A 143 15.09 -18.70 6.49
CA ASN A 143 14.76 -20.10 6.22
C ASN A 143 14.94 -20.44 4.73
N PHE A 144 14.34 -19.64 3.85
CA PHE A 144 14.41 -19.85 2.39
C PHE A 144 15.84 -19.83 1.87
N PHE A 145 16.67 -18.91 2.37
CA PHE A 145 18.07 -18.78 1.97
C PHE A 145 18.93 -19.95 2.49
N ALA A 146 18.57 -20.57 3.62
CA ALA A 146 19.27 -21.75 4.13
C ALA A 146 19.17 -22.95 3.17
N VAL A 147 18.09 -23.06 2.40
CA VAL A 147 17.90 -24.11 1.38
C VAL A 147 18.98 -24.04 0.29
N ILE A 148 19.46 -22.85 -0.04
CA ILE A 148 20.51 -22.62 -1.05
C ILE A 148 21.92 -22.52 -0.44
N GLY A 149 22.10 -22.97 0.81
CA GLY A 149 23.40 -23.00 1.49
C GLY A 149 23.83 -21.68 2.11
N ILE A 150 22.98 -20.65 2.13
CA ILE A 150 23.30 -19.38 2.79
C ILE A 150 22.98 -19.48 4.29
N PRO A 151 23.89 -19.13 5.21
CA PRO A 151 23.61 -19.19 6.64
C PRO A 151 22.35 -18.40 7.02
N HIS A 152 21.46 -19.02 7.80
CA HIS A 152 20.16 -18.46 8.17
C HIS A 152 20.26 -17.02 8.71
N LYS A 153 21.24 -16.72 9.58
CA LYS A 153 21.44 -15.38 10.13
C LYS A 153 21.75 -14.32 9.06
N LEU A 154 22.52 -14.70 8.04
CA LEU A 154 22.84 -13.85 6.90
C LEU A 154 21.59 -13.62 6.04
N GLY A 155 20.87 -14.70 5.69
CA GLY A 155 19.62 -14.63 4.95
C GLY A 155 18.57 -13.77 5.65
N ALA A 156 18.43 -13.92 6.97
CA ALA A 156 17.47 -13.14 7.74
C ALA A 156 17.80 -11.64 7.80
N SER A 157 19.08 -11.32 7.94
CA SER A 157 19.56 -9.94 7.90
C SER A 157 19.39 -9.33 6.51
N PHE A 158 19.62 -10.12 5.46
CA PHE A 158 19.40 -9.72 4.07
C PHE A 158 17.93 -9.46 3.77
N GLY A 159 17.02 -10.37 4.16
CA GLY A 159 15.58 -10.18 3.98
C GLY A 159 15.03 -8.98 4.75
N LEU A 160 15.51 -8.76 5.98
CA LEU A 160 15.19 -7.57 6.75
C LEU A 160 15.66 -6.30 6.04
N LEU A 161 16.89 -6.30 5.52
CA LEU A 161 17.45 -5.17 4.76
C LEU A 161 16.63 -4.90 3.50
N ALA A 162 16.38 -5.92 2.67
CA ALA A 162 15.65 -5.80 1.42
C ALA A 162 14.24 -5.23 1.64
N LEU A 163 13.49 -5.77 2.59
CA LEU A 163 12.16 -5.27 2.93
C LEU A 163 12.21 -3.86 3.55
N SER A 164 13.21 -3.57 4.39
CA SER A 164 13.34 -2.22 4.98
C SER A 164 13.63 -1.18 3.91
N THR A 165 14.51 -1.51 2.96
CA THR A 165 14.82 -0.62 1.83
C THR A 165 13.61 -0.39 0.95
N PHE A 166 12.83 -1.44 0.68
CA PHE A 166 11.58 -1.35 -0.09
C PHE A 166 10.52 -0.46 0.58
N ILE A 167 10.41 -0.51 1.91
CA ILE A 167 9.50 0.40 2.65
C ILE A 167 10.02 1.84 2.61
N LEU A 168 11.34 2.04 2.67
CA LEU A 168 11.94 3.39 2.62
C LEU A 168 11.75 4.07 1.25
N THR A 169 11.82 3.33 0.14
CA THR A 169 11.55 3.91 -1.19
C THR A 169 10.09 4.37 -1.32
N THR A 170 9.16 3.60 -0.73
CA THR A 170 7.75 4.00 -0.61
C THR A 170 7.59 5.27 0.22
N LEU A 171 8.29 5.38 1.36
CA LEU A 171 8.27 6.56 2.22
C LEU A 171 8.79 7.81 1.50
N ASP A 172 9.90 7.68 0.76
CA ASP A 172 10.52 8.78 0.01
C ASP A 172 9.56 9.30 -1.07
N THR A 173 8.95 8.37 -1.82
CA THR A 173 7.97 8.69 -2.86
C THR A 173 6.70 9.31 -2.27
N ALA A 174 6.14 8.73 -1.22
CA ALA A 174 4.93 9.23 -0.56
C ALA A 174 5.11 10.64 0.01
N THR A 175 6.23 10.91 0.68
CA THR A 175 6.51 12.23 1.26
C THR A 175 6.69 13.29 0.18
N ARG A 176 7.31 12.92 -0.95
CA ARG A 176 7.50 13.83 -2.08
C ARG A 176 6.19 14.12 -2.82
N LEU A 177 5.39 13.10 -3.11
CA LEU A 177 4.07 13.26 -3.71
C LEU A 177 3.13 14.06 -2.80
N GLY A 178 3.14 13.79 -1.49
CA GLY A 178 2.39 14.56 -0.51
C GLY A 178 2.75 16.04 -0.54
N ARG A 179 4.05 16.36 -0.66
CA ARG A 179 4.52 17.74 -0.86
C ARG A 179 3.97 18.36 -2.15
N TYR A 180 4.05 17.65 -3.28
CA TYR A 180 3.52 18.18 -4.55
C TYR A 180 2.02 18.45 -4.47
N ILE A 181 1.25 17.52 -3.92
CA ILE A 181 -0.19 17.69 -3.71
C ILE A 181 -0.47 18.89 -2.80
N PHE A 182 0.31 19.07 -1.73
CA PHE A 182 0.16 20.23 -0.83
C PHE A 182 0.47 21.56 -1.55
N GLU A 183 1.57 21.61 -2.31
CA GLU A 183 1.96 22.79 -3.11
C GLU A 183 0.88 23.14 -4.15
N GLU A 184 0.35 22.14 -4.85
CA GLU A 184 -0.71 22.29 -5.85
C GLU A 184 -2.03 22.75 -5.23
N PHE A 185 -2.44 22.15 -4.11
CA PHE A 185 -3.70 22.46 -3.43
C PHE A 185 -3.74 23.90 -2.91
N PHE A 186 -2.63 24.41 -2.38
CA PHE A 186 -2.53 25.77 -1.85
C PHE A 186 -1.94 26.78 -2.85
N GLY A 187 -1.62 26.37 -4.08
CA GLY A 187 -1.02 27.23 -5.09
C GLY A 187 0.35 27.80 -4.70
N LEU A 188 1.09 27.12 -3.83
CA LEU A 188 2.37 27.60 -3.29
C LEU A 188 3.48 27.42 -4.33
N ARG A 189 4.22 28.51 -4.62
CA ARG A 189 5.33 28.50 -5.57
C ARG A 189 6.57 29.14 -4.95
N GLY A 190 7.76 28.59 -5.21
CA GLY A 190 9.05 29.17 -4.84
C GLY A 190 10.00 28.21 -4.12
N ALA A 191 11.26 28.64 -3.95
CA ALA A 191 12.28 27.79 -3.32
C ALA A 191 12.03 27.52 -1.82
N GLY A 192 11.30 28.42 -1.14
CA GLY A 192 10.91 28.26 0.26
C GLY A 192 9.70 27.34 0.47
N SER A 193 8.82 27.22 -0.54
CA SER A 193 7.59 26.42 -0.42
C SER A 193 7.89 24.94 -0.22
N ARG A 194 9.01 24.44 -0.78
CA ARG A 194 9.41 23.04 -0.61
C ARG A 194 9.59 22.65 0.85
N PHE A 195 10.19 23.51 1.67
CA PHE A 195 10.47 23.21 3.06
C PHE A 195 9.19 23.26 3.89
N LEU A 196 8.39 24.32 3.71
CA LEU A 196 7.13 24.50 4.42
C LEU A 196 6.14 23.37 4.07
N SER A 197 6.00 23.06 2.79
CA SER A 197 5.07 22.02 2.32
C SER A 197 5.52 20.62 2.76
N THR A 198 6.82 20.35 2.81
CA THR A 198 7.34 19.10 3.41
C THR A 198 7.03 19.02 4.89
N ALA A 199 7.30 20.10 5.64
CA ALA A 199 7.02 20.14 7.07
C ALA A 199 5.53 19.94 7.35
N ALA A 200 4.65 20.60 6.59
CA ALA A 200 3.21 20.45 6.70
C ALA A 200 2.75 19.01 6.37
N THR A 201 3.31 18.42 5.30
CA THR A 201 3.02 17.02 4.93
C THR A 201 3.42 16.03 6.02
N LEU A 202 4.55 16.28 6.70
CA LEU A 202 5.08 15.40 7.76
C LEU A 202 4.51 15.67 9.16
N LEU A 203 3.86 16.82 9.37
CA LEU A 203 3.29 17.18 10.65
C LEU A 203 2.23 16.17 11.11
N LEU A 204 1.32 15.79 10.21
CA LEU A 204 0.25 14.85 10.52
C LEU A 204 0.79 13.44 10.85
N PRO A 205 1.69 12.83 10.05
CA PRO A 205 2.39 11.59 10.43
C PRO A 205 3.14 11.70 11.77
N LEU A 206 3.83 12.82 12.03
CA LEU A 206 4.55 13.02 13.30
C LEU A 206 3.59 12.99 14.48
N ILE A 207 2.46 13.70 14.39
CA ILE A 207 1.42 13.70 15.44
C ILE A 207 0.88 12.29 15.66
N PHE A 208 0.56 11.55 14.60
CA PHE A 208 0.01 10.20 14.70
C PHE A 208 0.99 9.16 15.24
N VAL A 209 2.30 9.35 15.06
CA VAL A 209 3.31 8.47 15.67
C VAL A 209 3.44 8.69 17.18
N LEU A 210 3.14 9.90 17.66
CA LEU A 210 3.28 10.28 19.07
C LEU A 210 2.02 10.04 19.91
N ILE A 211 0.89 9.76 19.27
CA ILE A 211 -0.40 9.55 19.95
C ILE A 211 -0.76 8.07 19.99
N THR A 212 -1.32 7.63 21.11
CA THR A 212 -1.97 6.32 21.27
C THR A 212 -3.47 6.51 21.46
N LEU A 213 -4.28 5.73 20.75
CA LEU A 213 -5.73 5.67 20.95
C LEU A 213 -6.08 4.45 21.79
N LYS A 214 -7.29 4.43 22.35
CA LYS A 214 -7.83 3.21 22.96
C LYS A 214 -8.66 2.46 21.92
N ASP A 215 -8.45 1.16 21.81
CA ASP A 215 -9.34 0.30 21.02
C ASP A 215 -10.75 0.20 21.68
N PRO A 216 -11.74 -0.38 21.01
CA PRO A 216 -13.08 -0.60 21.60
C PRO A 216 -13.06 -1.46 22.88
N GLN A 217 -11.95 -2.15 23.17
CA GLN A 217 -11.73 -2.99 24.35
C GLN A 217 -10.97 -2.25 25.46
N GLY A 218 -10.61 -0.97 25.26
CA GLY A 218 -9.90 -0.12 26.22
C GLY A 218 -8.38 -0.23 26.21
N ASN A 219 -7.77 -1.06 25.35
CA ASN A 219 -6.33 -1.23 25.27
C ASN A 219 -5.67 -0.09 24.49
N PRO A 220 -4.47 0.38 24.90
CA PRO A 220 -3.73 1.38 24.15
C PRO A 220 -3.21 0.77 22.84
N VAL A 221 -3.67 1.31 21.73
CA VAL A 221 -3.26 0.95 20.37
C VAL A 221 -2.61 2.17 19.71
N PRO A 222 -1.44 2.02 19.08
CA PRO A 222 -0.85 3.09 18.29
C PRO A 222 -1.84 3.62 17.24
N VAL A 223 -1.95 4.94 17.09
CA VAL A 223 -2.92 5.56 16.15
C VAL A 223 -2.79 4.99 14.75
N TRP A 224 -1.56 4.74 14.29
CA TRP A 224 -1.31 4.20 12.96
C TRP A 224 -2.04 2.87 12.70
N LYS A 225 -2.22 2.01 13.71
CA LYS A 225 -3.00 0.77 13.58
C LYS A 225 -4.51 1.06 13.49
N ALA A 226 -4.99 2.02 14.28
CA ALA A 226 -6.40 2.39 14.32
C ALA A 226 -6.87 3.09 13.03
N ILE A 227 -6.00 3.88 12.38
CA ILE A 227 -6.32 4.58 11.13
C ILE A 227 -6.10 3.70 9.89
N TRP A 228 -5.45 2.54 10.02
CA TRP A 228 -5.10 1.68 8.88
C TRP A 228 -6.31 1.32 8.00
N PRO A 229 -7.48 0.93 8.55
CA PRO A 229 -8.66 0.65 7.73
C PRO A 229 -9.15 1.87 6.93
N VAL A 230 -9.08 3.05 7.52
CA VAL A 230 -9.49 4.33 6.87
C VAL A 230 -8.49 4.75 5.79
N PHE A 231 -7.19 4.56 6.04
CA PHE A 231 -6.14 4.70 5.02
C PHE A 231 -6.40 3.75 3.84
N GLY A 232 -6.67 2.48 4.15
CA GLY A 232 -7.06 1.46 3.18
C GLY A 232 -8.26 1.86 2.33
N ALA A 233 -9.33 2.31 2.97
CA ALA A 233 -10.52 2.80 2.27
C ALA A 233 -10.21 3.99 1.36
N THR A 234 -9.38 4.94 1.81
CA THR A 234 -8.95 6.08 0.97
C THR A 234 -8.18 5.60 -0.26
N ASN A 235 -7.28 4.62 -0.09
CA ASN A 235 -6.53 4.03 -1.20
C ASN A 235 -7.47 3.37 -2.23
N GLN A 236 -8.52 2.68 -1.77
CA GLN A 236 -9.47 2.03 -2.67
C GLN A 236 -10.46 3.01 -3.32
N LEU A 237 -10.82 4.12 -2.67
CA LEU A 237 -11.56 5.20 -3.32
C LEU A 237 -10.80 5.79 -4.50
N LEU A 238 -9.50 6.04 -4.30
CA LEU A 238 -8.61 6.53 -5.35
C LEU A 238 -8.42 5.51 -6.48
N ALA A 239 -8.35 4.22 -6.14
CA ALA A 239 -8.36 3.14 -7.12
C ALA A 239 -9.65 3.15 -7.96
N GLY A 240 -10.80 3.27 -7.29
CA GLY A 240 -12.12 3.38 -7.93
C GLY A 240 -12.21 4.57 -8.87
N LEU A 241 -11.72 5.75 -8.46
CA LEU A 241 -11.63 6.94 -9.31
C LEU A 241 -10.73 6.72 -10.52
N THR A 242 -9.56 6.09 -10.33
CA THR A 242 -8.64 5.79 -11.42
C THR A 242 -9.29 4.87 -12.45
N LEU A 243 -9.92 3.78 -12.00
CA LEU A 243 -10.63 2.86 -12.87
C LEU A 243 -11.79 3.53 -13.60
N LEU A 244 -12.49 4.46 -12.96
CA LEU A 244 -13.54 5.26 -13.61
C LEU A 244 -12.98 6.13 -14.73
N VAL A 245 -11.87 6.84 -14.48
CA VAL A 245 -11.22 7.68 -15.50
C VAL A 245 -10.80 6.83 -16.70
N ILE A 246 -10.19 5.67 -16.46
CA ILE A 246 -9.80 4.71 -17.51
C ILE A 246 -11.05 4.20 -18.25
N LEU A 247 -12.12 3.85 -17.54
CA LEU A 247 -13.37 3.38 -18.13
C LEU A 247 -13.98 4.41 -19.09
N VAL A 248 -14.04 5.68 -18.67
CA VAL A 248 -14.55 6.78 -19.50
C VAL A 248 -13.65 6.99 -20.72
N TRP A 249 -12.34 6.95 -20.56
CA TRP A 249 -11.38 7.08 -21.65
C TRP A 249 -11.51 5.94 -22.69
N LEU A 250 -11.62 4.69 -22.24
CA LEU A 250 -11.82 3.54 -23.13
C LEU A 250 -13.12 3.67 -23.94
N ARG A 251 -14.21 4.09 -23.29
CA ARG A 251 -15.48 4.31 -23.99
C ARG A 251 -15.39 5.42 -25.03
N LYS A 252 -14.77 6.56 -24.69
CA LYS A 252 -14.59 7.68 -25.65
C LYS A 252 -13.68 7.33 -26.83
N THR A 253 -12.77 6.38 -26.65
CA THR A 253 -11.88 5.90 -27.72
C THR A 253 -12.46 4.71 -28.49
N GLY A 254 -13.71 4.31 -28.22
CA GLY A 254 -14.36 3.18 -28.87
C GLY A 254 -13.79 1.80 -28.50
N LYS A 255 -12.97 1.72 -27.45
CA LYS A 255 -12.36 0.48 -26.98
C LYS A 255 -13.29 -0.26 -26.02
N MET A 256 -13.15 -1.59 -26.01
CA MET A 256 -13.85 -2.46 -25.07
C MET A 256 -13.56 -2.02 -23.63
N SER A 257 -14.60 -1.92 -22.81
CA SER A 257 -14.49 -1.29 -21.49
C SER A 257 -14.98 -2.18 -20.33
N PHE A 258 -15.52 -3.36 -20.63
CA PHE A 258 -16.18 -4.21 -19.62
C PHE A 258 -15.20 -4.75 -18.57
N TYR A 259 -13.97 -5.06 -18.97
CA TYR A 259 -12.93 -5.62 -18.11
C TYR A 259 -12.40 -4.63 -17.07
N ILE A 260 -12.64 -3.32 -17.25
CA ILE A 260 -12.38 -2.27 -16.26
C ILE A 260 -13.62 -2.02 -15.40
N ALA A 261 -14.80 -2.08 -15.99
CA ALA A 261 -16.05 -1.83 -15.29
C ALA A 261 -16.28 -2.81 -14.11
N LEU A 262 -15.96 -4.10 -14.30
CA LEU A 262 -16.15 -5.11 -13.25
C LEU A 262 -15.25 -4.86 -12.02
N PRO A 263 -13.91 -4.73 -12.14
CA PRO A 263 -13.05 -4.34 -11.02
C PRO A 263 -13.46 -3.01 -10.39
N MET A 264 -13.84 -2.01 -11.20
CA MET A 264 -14.29 -0.71 -10.70
C MET A 264 -15.51 -0.83 -9.80
N LEU A 265 -16.55 -1.54 -10.24
CA LEU A 265 -17.76 -1.74 -9.45
C LEU A 265 -17.46 -2.53 -8.18
N PHE A 266 -16.70 -3.62 -8.30
CA PHE A 266 -16.32 -4.45 -7.16
C PHE A 266 -15.58 -3.64 -6.09
N MET A 267 -14.56 -2.88 -6.48
CA MET A 267 -13.76 -2.09 -5.54
C MET A 267 -14.59 -0.97 -4.89
N ASN A 268 -15.47 -0.29 -5.64
CA ASN A 268 -16.36 0.71 -5.05
C ASN A 268 -17.33 0.10 -4.03
N VAL A 269 -17.93 -1.06 -4.34
CA VAL A 269 -18.84 -1.76 -3.42
C VAL A 269 -18.11 -2.17 -2.14
N MET A 270 -16.92 -2.77 -2.25
CA MET A 270 -16.12 -3.15 -1.08
C MET A 270 -15.74 -1.93 -0.24
N THR A 271 -15.39 -0.83 -0.88
CA THR A 271 -15.00 0.41 -0.18
C THR A 271 -16.17 1.04 0.57
N VAL A 272 -17.34 1.17 -0.08
CA VAL A 272 -18.55 1.71 0.54
C VAL A 272 -19.01 0.83 1.69
N TRP A 273 -19.01 -0.49 1.52
CA TRP A 273 -19.35 -1.43 2.58
C TRP A 273 -18.38 -1.29 3.76
N ALA A 274 -17.08 -1.15 3.51
CA ALA A 274 -16.08 -1.02 4.56
C ALA A 274 -16.26 0.27 5.36
N LEU A 275 -16.54 1.38 4.66
CA LEU A 275 -16.81 2.66 5.30
C LEU A 275 -18.05 2.61 6.19
N ILE A 276 -19.14 1.95 5.75
CA ILE A 276 -20.34 1.75 6.58
C ILE A 276 -19.99 0.96 7.86
N GLN A 277 -19.20 -0.12 7.75
CA GLN A 277 -18.77 -0.88 8.92
C GLN A 277 -17.92 -0.05 9.88
N LEU A 278 -16.97 0.73 9.36
CA LEU A 278 -16.12 1.61 10.17
C LEU A 278 -16.92 2.71 10.88
N ILE A 279 -17.92 3.29 10.21
CA ILE A 279 -18.83 4.26 10.81
C ILE A 279 -19.62 3.61 11.96
N GLY A 280 -20.15 2.40 11.73
CA GLY A 280 -20.87 1.66 12.78
C GLY A 280 -19.99 1.28 13.97
N GLN A 281 -18.73 0.93 13.74
CA GLN A 281 -17.79 0.52 14.80
C GLN A 281 -17.25 1.69 15.62
N TYR A 282 -16.94 2.82 14.98
CA TYR A 282 -16.25 3.95 15.62
C TYR A 282 -17.16 5.16 15.91
N GLY A 283 -18.38 5.20 15.36
CA GLY A 283 -19.35 6.27 15.61
C GLY A 283 -18.79 7.67 15.35
N PHE A 284 -18.93 8.56 16.34
CA PHE A 284 -18.38 9.93 16.29
C PHE A 284 -16.92 10.05 16.79
N GLY A 285 -16.23 8.93 16.99
CA GLY A 285 -14.78 8.95 17.24
C GLY A 285 -14.01 9.46 16.02
N THR A 286 -12.74 9.85 16.21
CA THR A 286 -11.89 10.41 15.14
C THR A 286 -11.87 9.54 13.86
N VAL A 287 -11.74 8.23 14.02
CA VAL A 287 -11.75 7.26 12.90
C VAL A 287 -13.10 7.24 12.19
N GLY A 288 -14.20 7.29 12.95
CA GLY A 288 -15.57 7.32 12.40
C GLY A 288 -15.89 8.62 11.68
N LEU A 289 -15.43 9.77 12.18
CA LEU A 289 -15.54 11.07 11.49
C LEU A 289 -14.84 11.06 10.13
N ILE A 290 -13.61 10.53 10.07
CA ILE A 290 -12.88 10.41 8.79
C ILE A 290 -13.61 9.42 7.87
N ALA A 291 -14.11 8.30 8.39
CA ALA A 291 -14.87 7.33 7.61
C ALA A 291 -16.17 7.95 7.03
N MET A 292 -16.89 8.78 7.79
CA MET A 292 -18.08 9.51 7.30
C MET A 292 -17.73 10.49 6.18
N LEU A 293 -16.63 11.23 6.32
CA LEU A 293 -16.15 12.13 5.26
C LEU A 293 -15.79 11.35 3.99
N LEU A 294 -15.03 10.25 4.12
CA LEU A 294 -14.68 9.39 3.00
C LEU A 294 -15.91 8.74 2.35
N PHE A 295 -16.92 8.37 3.15
CA PHE A 295 -18.17 7.84 2.65
C PHE A 295 -18.93 8.87 1.81
N ALA A 296 -19.02 10.12 2.28
CA ALA A 296 -19.60 11.21 1.50
C ALA A 296 -18.85 11.43 0.18
N LEU A 297 -17.51 11.42 0.21
CA LEU A 297 -16.68 11.52 -1.00
C LEU A 297 -16.91 10.33 -1.95
N ALA A 298 -17.04 9.11 -1.41
CA ALA A 298 -17.34 7.92 -2.19
C ALA A 298 -18.67 8.05 -2.95
N LEU A 299 -19.71 8.55 -2.27
CA LEU A 299 -21.02 8.80 -2.89
C LEU A 299 -20.91 9.83 -4.02
N VAL A 300 -20.20 10.95 -3.78
CA VAL A 300 -19.97 11.98 -4.80
C VAL A 300 -19.27 11.39 -6.03
N LEU A 301 -18.22 10.59 -5.81
CA LEU A 301 -17.49 9.92 -6.89
C LEU A 301 -18.37 8.98 -7.70
N MET A 302 -19.23 8.19 -7.03
CA MET A 302 -20.16 7.30 -7.71
C MET A 302 -21.23 8.07 -8.51
N VAL A 303 -21.72 9.20 -7.99
CA VAL A 303 -22.67 10.06 -8.71
C VAL A 303 -22.02 10.64 -9.96
N GLU A 304 -20.81 11.17 -9.85
CA GLU A 304 -20.05 11.71 -10.99
C GLU A 304 -19.69 10.63 -12.01
N ALA A 305 -19.40 9.40 -11.55
CA ALA A 305 -19.20 8.24 -12.40
C ALA A 305 -20.42 7.98 -13.29
N VAL A 306 -21.60 7.87 -12.67
CA VAL A 306 -22.86 7.60 -13.38
C VAL A 306 -23.20 8.74 -14.33
N ARG A 307 -23.04 10.00 -13.91
CA ARG A 307 -23.27 11.18 -14.76
C ARG A 307 -22.36 11.16 -15.99
N THR A 308 -21.08 10.89 -15.81
CA THR A 308 -20.10 10.87 -16.90
C THR A 308 -20.36 9.72 -17.87
N LEU A 309 -20.69 8.53 -17.36
CA LEU A 309 -21.03 7.38 -18.19
C LEU A 309 -22.30 7.62 -19.01
N ARG A 310 -23.32 8.26 -18.44
CA ARG A 310 -24.56 8.62 -19.16
C ARG A 310 -24.34 9.65 -20.27
N ARG A 311 -23.39 10.57 -20.11
CA ARG A 311 -23.03 11.56 -21.13
C ARG A 311 -22.18 10.99 -22.27
N THR A 312 -21.60 9.81 -22.07
CA THR A 312 -20.69 9.16 -23.04
C THR A 312 -21.43 8.08 -23.85
N LEU A 313 -22.64 7.69 -23.42
CA LEU A 313 -23.60 6.89 -24.17
C LEU A 313 -24.45 7.80 -25.05
#